data_AF-A0A2A2QT76-F1
#
_entry.id   AF-A0A2A2QT76-F1
#
_cell.length_a   1.000
_cell.length_b   1.000
_cell.length_c   1.000
_cell.angle_alpha   90.00
_cell.angle_beta   90.00
_cell.angle_gamma   90.00
#
_symmetry.space_group_name_H-M   'P 1'
#
loop_
_entity.id
_entity.type
_entity.pdbx_description
1 polymer ?
#
loop_
_entity_poly.entity_id
_entity_poly.type
_entity_poly.pdbx_seq_one_letter_code
_entity_poly.pdbx_strand_id
1 'polypeptide(L)'
;MKSLLLATLACCLAVPAFSAAPTAARAPLREYDVLRAFPPGRLAALSAGDIPDAKGFTGNNRAHGRWIESGPQRGSCRGVIAAVVAGDLVAADNAWRGIETAFAHQRADGGFIANPQANGKASTAFNANVETAYFFLQELGRALLVIRQSPHEAHFKDRIAALMPKLRRAADYINSGYDTIIPKVGHSVNRVIIAAKAFGTCGVVLGDEKLIARSRQLIAHAITLRDKEGVFIENGGRDSSYNVVSILFGSTLALHVALPEFEAVLPAAVAWQLTRILPTGEVDVKGNTRTGVGKEANAFGTAKTVNYKEVIFALTLYGVIHRDQAALASAERVFAYSERTGQTAK
;
A
#
# COMPACT_ATOMS: atom_id res chain seq x y z
N MET A 1 -82.35 7.38 29.26
CA MET A 1 -81.33 6.72 30.14
C MET A 1 -81.37 5.25 29.80
N LYS A 2 -80.35 4.52 29.34
CA LYS A 2 -78.91 4.70 29.19
C LYS A 2 -78.47 3.95 27.92
N SER A 3 -77.51 4.52 27.21
CA SER A 3 -76.85 3.98 26.02
C SER A 3 -76.07 2.69 26.32
N LEU A 4 -76.00 1.76 25.36
CA LEU A 4 -75.00 0.69 25.34
C LEU A 4 -74.11 0.86 24.09
N LEU A 5 -72.83 1.13 24.35
CA LEU A 5 -71.77 1.25 23.36
C LEU A 5 -71.41 -0.12 22.78
N LEU A 6 -71.23 -0.17 21.46
CA LEU A 6 -70.47 -1.22 20.77
C LEU A 6 -68.98 -1.06 21.06
N ALA A 7 -68.32 -2.15 21.47
CA ALA A 7 -66.87 -2.26 21.53
C ALA A 7 -66.38 -3.10 20.34
N THR A 8 -65.67 -2.46 19.41
CA THR A 8 -64.95 -3.09 18.30
C THR A 8 -63.61 -3.64 18.79
N LEU A 9 -63.42 -4.95 18.67
CA LEU A 9 -62.16 -5.63 18.98
C LEU A 9 -61.20 -5.47 17.77
N ALA A 10 -60.13 -4.69 17.92
CA ALA A 10 -59.06 -4.60 16.92
C ALA A 10 -58.08 -5.76 17.12
N CYS A 11 -58.01 -6.67 16.15
CA CYS A 11 -57.03 -7.76 16.11
C CYS A 11 -55.70 -7.22 15.56
N CYS A 12 -54.74 -6.94 16.45
CA CYS A 12 -53.36 -6.63 16.07
C CYS A 12 -52.62 -7.94 15.71
N LEU A 13 -52.43 -8.19 14.41
CA LEU A 13 -51.52 -9.21 13.91
C LEU A 13 -50.07 -8.72 14.09
N ALA A 14 -49.39 -9.22 15.12
CA ALA A 14 -47.96 -9.00 15.31
C ALA A 14 -47.16 -9.79 14.26
N VAL A 15 -46.51 -9.09 13.34
CA VAL A 15 -45.52 -9.68 12.43
C VAL A 15 -44.25 -9.97 13.25
N PRO A 16 -43.72 -11.21 13.26
CA PRO A 16 -42.47 -11.48 13.96
C PRO A 16 -41.33 -10.75 13.26
N ALA A 17 -40.66 -9.88 14.00
CA ALA A 17 -39.42 -9.27 13.57
C ALA A 17 -38.37 -10.37 13.37
N PHE A 18 -37.98 -10.61 12.12
CA PHE A 18 -36.79 -11.39 11.81
C PHE A 18 -35.58 -10.64 12.37
N SER A 19 -35.15 -11.04 13.57
CA SER A 19 -33.85 -10.63 14.10
C SER A 19 -32.79 -11.26 13.22
N ALA A 20 -32.13 -10.44 12.38
CA ALA A 20 -30.98 -10.88 11.60
C ALA A 20 -29.95 -11.43 12.57
N ALA A 21 -29.63 -12.73 12.45
CA ALA A 21 -28.60 -13.34 13.26
C ALA A 21 -27.31 -12.51 13.12
N PRO A 22 -26.60 -12.20 14.22
CA PRO A 22 -25.35 -11.48 14.15
C PRO A 22 -24.40 -12.29 13.26
N THR A 23 -24.05 -11.73 12.10
CA THR A 23 -22.98 -12.26 11.25
C THR A 23 -21.75 -12.43 12.12
N ALA A 24 -21.36 -13.67 12.37
CA ALA A 24 -20.15 -13.97 13.13
C ALA A 24 -19.00 -13.13 12.55
N ALA A 25 -18.36 -12.31 13.39
CA ALA A 25 -17.26 -11.46 12.96
C ALA A 25 -16.21 -12.32 12.26
N ARG A 26 -15.96 -12.07 10.97
CA ARG A 26 -14.94 -12.77 10.20
C ARG A 26 -13.62 -12.61 10.95
N ALA A 27 -12.92 -13.73 11.20
CA ALA A 27 -11.60 -13.68 11.81
C ALA A 27 -10.70 -12.69 11.03
N PRO A 28 -9.85 -11.89 11.71
CA PRO A 28 -8.98 -10.93 11.04
C PRO A 28 -8.15 -11.61 9.95
N LEU A 29 -8.16 -11.04 8.74
CA LEU A 29 -7.38 -11.58 7.63
C LEU A 29 -5.89 -11.36 7.88
N ARG A 30 -5.11 -12.43 7.81
CA ARG A 30 -3.65 -12.37 7.84
C ARG A 30 -3.16 -12.09 6.42
N GLU A 31 -2.36 -11.06 6.24
CA GLU A 31 -1.83 -10.70 4.92
C GLU A 31 -1.05 -11.86 4.28
N TYR A 32 -0.26 -12.60 5.06
CA TYR A 32 0.43 -13.80 4.56
C TYR A 32 -0.53 -14.78 3.87
N ASP A 33 -1.68 -15.06 4.46
CA ASP A 33 -2.68 -15.99 3.91
C ASP A 33 -3.39 -15.39 2.68
N VAL A 34 -3.65 -14.08 2.69
CA VAL A 34 -4.21 -13.35 1.53
C VAL A 34 -3.25 -13.40 0.33
N LEU A 35 -1.96 -13.20 0.55
CA LEU A 35 -0.95 -13.24 -0.51
C LEU A 35 -0.74 -14.65 -1.06
N ARG A 36 -0.86 -15.69 -0.22
CA ARG A 36 -0.84 -17.09 -0.69
C ARG A 36 -2.05 -17.45 -1.56
N ALA A 37 -3.16 -16.75 -1.41
CA ALA A 37 -4.36 -16.94 -2.22
C ALA A 37 -4.31 -16.21 -3.58
N PHE A 38 -3.21 -15.49 -3.90
CA PHE A 38 -3.03 -14.93 -5.23
C PHE A 38 -2.93 -16.05 -6.28
N PRO A 39 -3.33 -15.79 -7.54
CA PRO A 39 -3.11 -16.74 -8.62
C PRO A 39 -1.65 -17.21 -8.67
N PRO A 40 -1.37 -18.51 -8.96
CA PRO A 40 -0.01 -19.03 -9.02
C PRO A 40 0.91 -18.19 -9.89
N GLY A 41 2.13 -17.94 -9.42
CA GLY A 41 3.13 -17.12 -10.14
C GLY A 41 2.88 -15.61 -10.13
N ARG A 42 1.68 -15.13 -9.75
CA ARG A 42 1.32 -13.70 -9.75
C ARG A 42 2.27 -12.88 -8.88
N LEU A 43 2.46 -13.29 -7.62
CA LEU A 43 3.29 -12.56 -6.68
C LEU A 43 4.78 -12.58 -7.09
N ALA A 44 5.26 -13.69 -7.65
CA ALA A 44 6.62 -13.80 -8.18
C ALA A 44 6.83 -12.84 -9.35
N ALA A 45 5.91 -12.80 -10.32
CA ALA A 45 5.98 -11.87 -11.44
C ALA A 45 5.98 -10.40 -10.99
N LEU A 46 5.12 -10.04 -10.01
CA LEU A 46 5.03 -8.68 -9.49
C LEU A 46 6.28 -8.24 -8.70
N SER A 47 7.08 -9.18 -8.21
CA SER A 47 8.30 -8.95 -7.40
C SER A 47 9.60 -9.27 -8.14
N ALA A 48 9.56 -9.68 -9.41
CA ALA A 48 10.74 -10.09 -10.16
C ALA A 48 11.84 -9.00 -10.22
N GLY A 49 11.45 -7.72 -10.22
CA GLY A 49 12.37 -6.57 -10.24
C GLY A 49 12.89 -6.13 -8.85
N ASP A 50 12.40 -6.73 -7.77
CA ASP A 50 12.58 -6.27 -6.39
C ASP A 50 13.78 -6.91 -5.66
N ILE A 51 14.57 -7.73 -6.37
CA ILE A 51 15.79 -8.36 -5.84
C ILE A 51 16.96 -7.35 -5.85
N PRO A 52 17.69 -7.18 -4.74
CA PRO A 52 18.85 -6.30 -4.69
C PRO A 52 20.00 -6.83 -5.56
N ASP A 53 20.80 -5.91 -6.10
CA ASP A 53 22.02 -6.25 -6.83
C ASP A 53 23.14 -6.76 -5.89
N ALA A 54 24.34 -6.98 -6.45
CA ALA A 54 25.51 -7.41 -5.67
C ALA A 54 25.89 -6.43 -4.55
N LYS A 55 25.57 -5.13 -4.71
CA LYS A 55 25.83 -4.06 -3.73
C LYS A 55 24.67 -3.88 -2.72
N GLY A 56 23.61 -4.69 -2.82
CA GLY A 56 22.44 -4.56 -1.97
C GLY A 56 21.45 -3.47 -2.42
N PHE A 57 21.57 -2.94 -3.63
CA PHE A 57 20.70 -1.85 -4.11
C PHE A 57 19.48 -2.35 -4.88
N THR A 58 18.34 -1.69 -4.69
CA THR A 58 17.12 -1.86 -5.51
C THR A 58 16.65 -0.53 -6.11
N GLY A 59 15.71 -0.61 -7.07
CA GLY A 59 15.10 0.56 -7.70
C GLY A 59 16.12 1.53 -8.27
N ASN A 60 15.94 2.83 -8.00
CA ASN A 60 16.86 3.87 -8.49
C ASN A 60 18.28 3.74 -7.94
N ASN A 61 18.49 3.21 -6.72
CA ASN A 61 19.86 2.98 -6.21
C ASN A 61 20.60 1.99 -7.12
N ARG A 62 19.92 0.91 -7.54
CA ARG A 62 20.45 -0.06 -8.51
C ARG A 62 20.67 0.57 -9.87
N ALA A 63 19.68 1.31 -10.38
CA ALA A 63 19.77 1.95 -11.69
C ALA A 63 20.91 2.98 -11.79
N HIS A 64 21.24 3.66 -10.68
CA HIS A 64 22.40 4.55 -10.59
C HIS A 64 23.70 3.84 -10.22
N GLY A 65 23.66 2.56 -9.83
CA GLY A 65 24.80 1.79 -9.36
C GLY A 65 25.43 2.28 -8.05
N ARG A 66 24.73 3.15 -7.30
CA ARG A 66 25.17 3.78 -6.05
C ARG A 66 24.00 4.15 -5.15
N TRP A 67 24.28 4.37 -3.87
CA TRP A 67 23.30 4.89 -2.92
C TRP A 67 22.86 6.32 -3.29
N ILE A 68 21.56 6.50 -3.48
CA ILE A 68 20.91 7.80 -3.62
C ILE A 68 20.17 8.13 -2.33
N GLU A 69 19.19 7.32 -1.96
CA GLU A 69 18.30 7.56 -0.81
C GLU A 69 17.62 6.25 -0.39
N SER A 70 16.89 6.25 0.73
CA SER A 70 16.27 5.05 1.28
C SER A 70 15.04 4.57 0.51
N GLY A 71 14.22 5.49 -0.03
CA GLY A 71 12.96 5.17 -0.69
C GLY A 71 13.01 4.02 -1.71
N PRO A 72 13.99 3.97 -2.63
CA PRO A 72 14.18 2.87 -3.58
C PRO A 72 14.41 1.48 -2.95
N GLN A 73 14.86 1.40 -1.70
CA GLN A 73 15.08 0.14 -0.99
C GLN A 73 13.79 -0.58 -0.61
N ARG A 74 12.63 0.06 -0.76
CA ARG A 74 11.32 -0.58 -0.60
C ARG A 74 11.14 -1.82 -1.49
N GLY A 75 11.85 -1.88 -2.63
CA GLY A 75 11.86 -3.05 -3.50
C GLY A 75 12.34 -4.28 -2.74
N SER A 76 13.47 -4.19 -2.03
CA SER A 76 13.99 -5.31 -1.23
C SER A 76 12.97 -5.86 -0.23
N CYS A 77 12.19 -4.98 0.42
CA CYS A 77 11.11 -5.40 1.32
C CYS A 77 10.01 -6.20 0.60
N ARG A 78 9.63 -5.80 -0.63
CA ARG A 78 8.67 -6.54 -1.47
C ARG A 78 9.23 -7.89 -1.91
N GLY A 79 10.52 -7.95 -2.24
CA GLY A 79 11.24 -9.20 -2.53
C GLY A 79 11.21 -10.17 -1.36
N VAL A 80 11.47 -9.69 -0.14
CA VAL A 80 11.35 -10.48 1.09
C VAL A 80 9.92 -11.03 1.26
N ILE A 81 8.90 -10.17 1.11
CA ILE A 81 7.49 -10.60 1.21
C ILE A 81 7.18 -11.72 0.22
N ALA A 82 7.53 -11.55 -1.05
CA ALA A 82 7.25 -12.53 -2.08
C ALA A 82 7.94 -13.87 -1.82
N ALA A 83 9.23 -13.84 -1.45
CA ALA A 83 10.01 -15.03 -1.16
C ALA A 83 9.52 -15.76 0.10
N VAL A 84 9.17 -15.03 1.16
CA VAL A 84 8.58 -15.61 2.39
C VAL A 84 7.24 -16.27 2.11
N VAL A 85 6.37 -15.64 1.31
CA VAL A 85 5.07 -16.22 0.91
C VAL A 85 5.26 -17.49 0.07
N ALA A 86 6.28 -17.52 -0.78
CA ALA A 86 6.64 -18.67 -1.60
C ALA A 86 7.36 -19.80 -0.81
N GLY A 87 7.83 -19.53 0.41
CA GLY A 87 8.65 -20.46 1.18
C GLY A 87 10.09 -20.59 0.69
N ASP A 88 10.57 -19.66 -0.15
CA ASP A 88 11.94 -19.62 -0.65
C ASP A 88 12.82 -18.77 0.27
N LEU A 89 13.39 -19.41 1.29
CA LEU A 89 14.22 -18.73 2.28
C LEU A 89 15.55 -18.21 1.71
N VAL A 90 16.08 -18.84 0.67
CA VAL A 90 17.31 -18.38 0.01
C VAL A 90 17.05 -17.06 -0.73
N ALA A 91 15.95 -16.99 -1.49
CA ALA A 91 15.55 -15.74 -2.12
C ALA A 91 15.20 -14.66 -1.08
N ALA A 92 14.58 -15.04 0.04
CA ALA A 92 14.23 -14.11 1.10
C ALA A 92 15.48 -13.54 1.79
N ASP A 93 16.49 -14.36 2.06
CA ASP A 93 17.78 -13.93 2.60
C ASP A 93 18.52 -13.02 1.61
N ASN A 94 18.49 -13.36 0.32
CA ASN A 94 19.06 -12.53 -0.73
C ASN A 94 18.39 -11.14 -0.78
N ALA A 95 17.06 -11.09 -0.71
CA ALA A 95 16.29 -9.85 -0.69
C ALA A 95 16.54 -9.02 0.59
N TRP A 96 16.72 -9.69 1.73
CA TRP A 96 16.99 -9.04 3.03
C TRP A 96 18.25 -8.17 3.01
N ARG A 97 19.27 -8.51 2.20
CA ARG A 97 20.52 -7.73 2.07
C ARG A 97 20.27 -6.25 1.73
N GLY A 98 19.20 -5.95 0.99
CA GLY A 98 18.88 -4.55 0.67
C GLY A 98 18.27 -3.76 1.83
N ILE A 99 17.63 -4.44 2.79
CA ILE A 99 17.20 -3.84 4.07
C ILE A 99 18.43 -3.51 4.91
N GLU A 100 19.39 -4.42 5.02
CA GLU A 100 20.65 -4.19 5.73
C GLU A 100 21.44 -3.03 5.12
N THR A 101 21.51 -2.99 3.79
CA THR A 101 22.13 -1.90 3.03
C THR A 101 21.45 -0.56 3.31
N ALA A 102 20.12 -0.53 3.42
CA ALA A 102 19.40 0.69 3.78
C ALA A 102 19.80 1.20 5.17
N PHE A 103 19.85 0.30 6.17
CA PHE A 103 20.21 0.66 7.53
C PHE A 103 21.70 0.92 7.75
N ALA A 104 22.58 0.47 6.85
CA ALA A 104 23.97 0.92 6.82
C ALA A 104 24.10 2.41 6.48
N HIS A 105 23.08 3.00 5.84
CA HIS A 105 23.01 4.43 5.50
C HIS A 105 22.09 5.22 6.44
N GLN A 106 21.66 4.61 7.55
CA GLN A 106 20.91 5.33 8.58
C GLN A 106 21.85 6.27 9.34
N ARG A 107 21.43 7.52 9.51
CA ARG A 107 22.14 8.53 10.30
C ARG A 107 21.80 8.41 11.79
N ALA A 108 22.55 9.11 12.63
CA ALA A 108 22.35 9.13 14.08
C ALA A 108 20.96 9.68 14.49
N ASP A 109 20.41 10.63 13.73
CA ASP A 109 19.07 11.22 13.94
C ASP A 109 17.91 10.28 13.56
N GLY A 110 18.21 9.09 13.01
CA GLY A 110 17.22 8.12 12.53
C GLY A 110 16.83 8.28 11.06
N GLY A 111 17.15 9.42 10.44
CA GLY A 111 17.00 9.65 9.01
C GLY A 111 18.01 8.86 8.18
N PHE A 112 17.99 9.06 6.85
CA PHE A 112 18.89 8.35 5.94
C PHE A 112 19.72 9.32 5.12
N ILE A 113 20.95 8.92 4.78
CA ILE A 113 21.80 9.67 3.86
C ILE A 113 21.05 9.86 2.53
N ALA A 114 21.08 11.09 2.00
CA ALA A 114 20.50 11.44 0.71
C ALA A 114 21.57 12.11 -0.17
N ASN A 115 21.86 11.49 -1.30
CA ASN A 115 22.82 11.95 -2.30
C ASN A 115 22.09 12.50 -3.54
N PRO A 116 22.72 13.39 -4.32
CA PRO A 116 22.14 13.87 -5.57
C PRO A 116 21.81 12.73 -6.54
N GLN A 117 20.65 12.82 -7.19
CA GLN A 117 20.23 12.01 -8.33
C GLN A 117 20.95 12.46 -9.62
N ALA A 118 20.72 11.76 -10.74
CA ALA A 118 21.31 12.15 -12.04
C ALA A 118 20.88 13.56 -12.50
N ASN A 119 19.69 14.01 -12.13
CA ASN A 119 19.20 15.36 -12.41
C ASN A 119 19.71 16.44 -11.42
N GLY A 120 20.67 16.10 -10.56
CA GLY A 120 21.25 17.00 -9.56
C GLY A 120 20.40 17.23 -8.32
N LYS A 121 19.14 16.79 -8.28
CA LYS A 121 18.26 16.96 -7.11
C LYS A 121 18.65 15.97 -6.00
N ALA A 122 18.62 16.42 -4.76
CA ALA A 122 18.85 15.59 -3.59
C ALA A 122 17.73 15.81 -2.54
N SER A 123 17.33 14.73 -1.87
CA SER A 123 16.33 14.76 -0.80
C SER A 123 16.96 15.11 0.57
N THR A 124 17.82 16.13 0.59
CA THR A 124 18.57 16.56 1.79
C THR A 124 17.75 17.46 2.71
N ALA A 125 16.81 18.23 2.17
CA ALA A 125 15.86 19.01 2.96
C ALA A 125 15.04 18.09 3.87
N PHE A 126 14.83 18.49 5.14
CA PHE A 126 14.21 17.64 6.16
C PHE A 126 12.90 16.99 5.71
N ASN A 127 11.95 17.77 5.19
CA ASN A 127 10.66 17.26 4.71
C ASN A 127 10.78 16.31 3.50
N ALA A 128 11.80 16.47 2.65
CA ALA A 128 12.10 15.57 1.54
C ALA A 128 12.74 14.27 2.03
N ASN A 129 13.62 14.35 3.02
CA ASN A 129 14.24 13.18 3.62
C ASN A 129 13.21 12.33 4.37
N VAL A 130 12.33 12.97 5.16
CA VAL A 130 11.17 12.33 5.82
C VAL A 130 10.33 11.55 4.81
N GLU A 131 10.09 12.14 3.63
CA GLU A 131 9.41 11.46 2.54
C GLU A 131 10.14 10.20 2.09
N THR A 132 11.42 10.30 1.71
CA THR A 132 12.17 9.13 1.28
C THR A 132 12.23 8.02 2.35
N ALA A 133 12.29 8.40 3.63
CA ALA A 133 12.26 7.47 4.75
C ALA A 133 10.91 6.74 4.85
N TYR A 134 9.77 7.43 4.82
CA TYR A 134 8.47 6.75 4.90
C TYR A 134 8.20 5.86 3.66
N PHE A 135 8.75 6.21 2.48
CA PHE A 135 8.66 5.37 1.28
C PHE A 135 9.30 4.00 1.45
N PHE A 136 10.40 3.93 2.21
CA PHE A 136 11.07 2.68 2.59
C PHE A 136 10.32 1.98 3.73
N LEU A 137 10.04 2.72 4.81
CA LEU A 137 9.48 2.16 6.05
C LEU A 137 8.10 1.53 5.86
N GLN A 138 7.28 2.04 4.95
CA GLN A 138 5.97 1.45 4.63
C GLN A 138 6.02 0.02 4.10
N GLU A 139 7.03 -0.36 3.30
CA GLU A 139 7.18 -1.79 2.93
C GLU A 139 7.97 -2.55 3.97
N LEU A 140 8.89 -1.91 4.71
CA LEU A 140 9.62 -2.60 5.78
C LEU A 140 8.66 -3.05 6.89
N GLY A 141 7.81 -2.15 7.40
CA GLY A 141 6.81 -2.47 8.41
C GLY A 141 5.91 -3.61 7.93
N ARG A 142 5.42 -3.53 6.69
CA ARG A 142 4.67 -4.61 6.04
C ARG A 142 5.46 -5.94 6.00
N ALA A 143 6.71 -5.94 5.55
CA ALA A 143 7.51 -7.15 5.44
C ALA A 143 7.72 -7.84 6.78
N LEU A 144 7.97 -7.07 7.84
CA LEU A 144 8.09 -7.59 9.20
C LEU A 144 6.79 -8.22 9.69
N LEU A 145 5.64 -7.62 9.39
CA LEU A 145 4.32 -8.19 9.74
C LEU A 145 4.04 -9.48 8.97
N VAL A 146 4.34 -9.53 7.66
CA VAL A 146 4.18 -10.75 6.85
C VAL A 146 5.07 -11.87 7.38
N ILE A 147 6.33 -11.58 7.73
CA ILE A 147 7.24 -12.58 8.32
C ILE A 147 6.66 -13.14 9.63
N ARG A 148 6.18 -12.28 10.53
CA ARG A 148 5.55 -12.70 11.80
C ARG A 148 4.26 -13.50 11.60
N GLN A 149 3.58 -13.33 10.46
CA GLN A 149 2.42 -14.13 10.08
C GLN A 149 2.80 -15.42 9.33
N SER A 150 4.07 -15.61 8.95
CA SER A 150 4.53 -16.78 8.20
C SER A 150 5.01 -17.89 9.14
N PRO A 151 5.07 -19.15 8.68
CA PRO A 151 5.76 -20.22 9.41
C PRO A 151 7.29 -20.02 9.47
N HIS A 152 7.82 -18.98 8.82
CA HIS A 152 9.24 -18.70 8.70
C HIS A 152 9.74 -17.63 9.69
N GLU A 153 8.91 -17.15 10.63
CA GLU A 153 9.31 -16.14 11.61
C GLU A 153 10.62 -16.50 12.34
N ALA A 154 10.77 -17.77 12.74
CA ALA A 154 11.96 -18.26 13.44
C ALA A 154 13.25 -18.03 12.65
N HIS A 155 13.21 -18.13 11.31
CA HIS A 155 14.37 -17.90 10.41
C HIS A 155 14.88 -16.45 10.43
N PHE A 156 14.00 -15.50 10.77
CA PHE A 156 14.31 -14.07 10.78
C PHE A 156 14.42 -13.48 12.19
N LYS A 157 14.13 -14.26 13.24
CA LYS A 157 14.00 -13.78 14.62
C LYS A 157 15.16 -12.86 15.05
N ASP A 158 16.39 -13.32 14.90
CA ASP A 158 17.57 -12.57 15.36
C ASP A 158 17.82 -11.32 14.51
N ARG A 159 17.61 -11.40 13.20
CA ARG A 159 17.73 -10.26 12.28
C ARG A 159 16.67 -9.20 12.58
N ILE A 160 15.44 -9.61 12.87
CA ILE A 160 14.37 -8.70 13.29
C ILE A 160 14.74 -8.05 14.62
N ALA A 161 15.17 -8.83 15.62
CA ALA A 161 15.58 -8.30 16.92
C ALA A 161 16.69 -7.24 16.81
N ALA A 162 17.73 -7.51 16.01
CA ALA A 162 18.81 -6.56 15.74
C ALA A 162 18.35 -5.31 14.98
N LEU A 163 17.29 -5.41 14.17
CA LEU A 163 16.72 -4.31 13.42
C LEU A 163 15.86 -3.36 14.28
N MET A 164 15.21 -3.87 15.33
CA MET A 164 14.20 -3.13 16.10
C MET A 164 14.70 -1.76 16.62
N PRO A 165 15.90 -1.61 17.20
CA PRO A 165 16.38 -0.30 17.64
C PRO A 165 16.59 0.69 16.48
N LYS A 166 16.99 0.20 15.31
CA LYS A 166 17.17 1.03 14.11
C LYS A 166 15.82 1.46 13.53
N LEU A 167 14.85 0.53 13.48
CA LEU A 167 13.48 0.82 13.09
C LEU A 167 12.82 1.86 14.00
N ARG A 168 12.99 1.73 15.32
CA ARG A 168 12.51 2.72 16.31
C ARG A 168 13.02 4.12 15.98
N ARG A 169 14.33 4.30 15.81
CA ARG A 169 14.90 5.62 15.44
C ARG A 169 14.36 6.15 14.12
N ALA A 170 14.18 5.30 13.11
CA ALA A 170 13.61 5.71 11.83
C ALA A 170 12.14 6.14 11.96
N ALA A 171 11.38 5.44 12.80
CA ALA A 171 9.99 5.78 13.10
C ALA A 171 9.88 7.11 13.87
N ASP A 172 10.77 7.32 14.86
CA ASP A 172 10.85 8.59 15.61
C ASP A 172 11.22 9.75 14.68
N TYR A 173 12.13 9.52 13.72
CA TYR A 173 12.52 10.50 12.69
C TYR A 173 11.34 10.90 11.78
N ILE A 174 10.58 9.95 11.22
CA ILE A 174 9.42 10.32 10.40
C ILE A 174 8.33 11.00 11.25
N ASN A 175 8.19 10.61 12.51
CA ASN A 175 7.23 11.22 13.42
C ASN A 175 7.60 12.66 13.81
N SER A 176 8.89 12.99 13.93
CA SER A 176 9.32 14.39 14.13
C SER A 176 9.02 15.27 12.91
N GLY A 177 8.93 14.67 11.73
CA GLY A 177 8.54 15.34 10.49
C GLY A 177 7.04 15.31 10.16
N TYR A 178 6.19 14.77 11.05
CA TYR A 178 4.78 14.50 10.75
C TYR A 178 4.03 15.74 10.21
N ASP A 179 4.20 16.89 10.87
CA ASP A 179 3.48 18.13 10.50
C ASP A 179 3.94 18.71 9.15
N THR A 180 5.04 18.20 8.57
CA THR A 180 5.52 18.61 7.24
C THR A 180 4.89 17.80 6.10
N ILE A 181 4.25 16.66 6.40
CA ILE A 181 3.77 15.71 5.39
C ILE A 181 2.65 16.31 4.56
N ILE A 182 1.56 16.76 5.19
CA ILE A 182 0.42 17.34 4.46
C ILE A 182 0.81 18.61 3.69
N PRO A 183 1.52 19.59 4.28
CA PRO A 183 1.99 20.75 3.51
C PRO A 183 2.84 20.38 2.29
N LYS A 184 3.65 19.32 2.37
CA LYS A 184 4.53 18.90 1.28
C LYS A 184 3.81 18.09 0.21
N VAL A 185 3.02 17.09 0.60
CA VAL A 185 2.48 16.07 -0.33
C VAL A 185 0.96 15.97 -0.32
N GLY A 186 0.23 16.86 0.36
CA GLY A 186 -1.24 16.84 0.43
C GLY A 186 -1.95 16.96 -0.92
N HIS A 187 -1.26 17.43 -1.96
CA HIS A 187 -1.76 17.44 -3.33
C HIS A 187 -1.60 16.08 -4.05
N SER A 188 -0.98 15.08 -3.43
CA SER A 188 -0.76 13.73 -3.97
C SER A 188 -1.28 12.69 -2.95
N VAL A 189 -2.55 12.30 -3.07
CA VAL A 189 -3.21 11.44 -2.05
C VAL A 189 -2.48 10.11 -1.87
N ASN A 190 -1.96 9.53 -2.95
CA ASN A 190 -1.17 8.31 -2.86
C ASN A 190 0.02 8.46 -1.90
N ARG A 191 0.71 9.61 -1.89
CA ARG A 191 1.84 9.87 -1.00
C ARG A 191 1.40 10.05 0.45
N VAL A 192 0.24 10.65 0.68
CA VAL A 192 -0.38 10.73 2.01
C VAL A 192 -0.67 9.32 2.56
N ILE A 193 -1.22 8.43 1.73
CA ILE A 193 -1.52 7.04 2.12
C ILE A 193 -0.23 6.22 2.29
N ILE A 194 0.81 6.43 1.48
CA ILE A 194 2.14 5.81 1.68
C ILE A 194 2.70 6.20 3.05
N ALA A 195 2.62 7.48 3.42
CA ALA A 195 3.00 7.94 4.75
C ALA A 195 2.16 7.25 5.82
N ALA A 196 0.83 7.24 5.69
CA ALA A 196 -0.05 6.55 6.63
C ALA A 196 0.36 5.08 6.82
N LYS A 197 0.61 4.34 5.72
CA LYS A 197 1.06 2.96 5.77
C LYS A 197 2.40 2.81 6.51
N ALA A 198 3.35 3.72 6.36
CA ALA A 198 4.59 3.73 7.13
C ALA A 198 4.32 3.84 8.63
N PHE A 199 3.56 4.86 9.05
CA PHE A 199 3.20 5.08 10.44
C PHE A 199 2.43 3.89 11.03
N GLY A 200 1.43 3.38 10.32
CA GLY A 200 0.56 2.32 10.82
C GLY A 200 1.29 0.99 10.95
N THR A 201 1.95 0.53 9.88
CA THR A 201 2.65 -0.76 9.91
C THR A 201 3.85 -0.74 10.86
N CYS A 202 4.63 0.35 10.91
CA CYS A 202 5.71 0.47 11.88
C CYS A 202 5.17 0.57 13.31
N GLY A 203 4.05 1.27 13.52
CA GLY A 203 3.37 1.35 14.80
C GLY A 203 2.96 -0.03 15.32
N VAL A 204 2.33 -0.87 14.48
CA VAL A 204 1.99 -2.26 14.85
C VAL A 204 3.26 -3.08 15.13
N VAL A 205 4.30 -2.97 14.30
CA VAL A 205 5.56 -3.71 14.50
C VAL A 205 6.22 -3.38 15.84
N LEU A 206 6.18 -2.10 16.22
CA LEU A 206 6.84 -1.53 17.39
C LEU A 206 5.96 -1.48 18.66
N GLY A 207 4.68 -1.81 18.55
CA GLY A 207 3.71 -1.61 19.64
C GLY A 207 3.50 -0.15 20.01
N ASP A 208 3.53 0.76 19.03
CA ASP A 208 3.44 2.20 19.24
C ASP A 208 2.09 2.78 18.75
N GLU A 209 1.18 2.97 19.69
CA GLU A 209 -0.16 3.53 19.45
C GLU A 209 -0.14 4.97 18.94
N LYS A 210 0.90 5.76 19.25
CA LYS A 210 1.02 7.12 18.75
C LYS A 210 1.22 7.10 17.24
N LEU A 211 2.07 6.22 16.73
CA LEU A 211 2.26 6.06 15.28
C LEU A 211 0.98 5.55 14.60
N ILE A 212 0.27 4.60 15.22
CA ILE A 212 -1.01 4.10 14.70
C ILE A 212 -2.05 5.25 14.65
N ALA A 213 -2.12 6.09 15.68
CA ALA A 213 -3.02 7.25 15.68
C ALA A 213 -2.67 8.25 14.57
N ARG A 214 -1.38 8.54 14.34
CA ARG A 214 -0.92 9.37 13.22
C ARG A 214 -1.29 8.77 11.85
N SER A 215 -1.17 7.45 11.72
CA SER A 215 -1.64 6.74 10.52
C SER A 215 -3.13 6.97 10.26
N ARG A 216 -3.98 6.84 11.28
CA ARG A 216 -5.43 7.08 11.17
C ARG A 216 -5.74 8.52 10.78
N GLN A 217 -5.02 9.50 11.32
CA GLN A 217 -5.16 10.92 10.96
C GLN A 217 -4.83 11.17 9.47
N LEU A 218 -3.76 10.58 8.95
CA LEU A 218 -3.40 10.69 7.54
C LEU A 218 -4.44 10.01 6.62
N ILE A 219 -4.99 8.86 7.04
CA ILE A 219 -6.09 8.20 6.31
C ILE A 219 -7.35 9.07 6.31
N ALA A 220 -7.74 9.62 7.46
CA ALA A 220 -8.88 10.52 7.55
C ALA A 220 -8.72 11.72 6.61
N HIS A 221 -7.53 12.32 6.55
CA HIS A 221 -7.23 13.39 5.59
C HIS A 221 -7.28 12.90 4.14
N ALA A 222 -6.71 11.73 3.81
CA ALA A 222 -6.76 11.19 2.46
C ALA A 222 -8.20 10.96 1.96
N ILE A 223 -9.12 10.56 2.85
CA ILE A 223 -10.54 10.34 2.53
C ILE A 223 -11.23 11.65 2.10
N THR A 224 -10.84 12.81 2.66
CA THR A 224 -11.41 14.11 2.28
C THR A 224 -10.95 14.61 0.92
N LEU A 225 -9.89 14.02 0.38
CA LEU A 225 -9.30 14.37 -0.92
C LEU A 225 -9.83 13.51 -2.07
N ARG A 226 -11.07 13.02 -1.93
CA ARG A 226 -11.79 12.29 -2.97
C ARG A 226 -12.80 13.18 -3.66
N ASP A 227 -13.12 12.88 -4.90
CA ASP A 227 -14.27 13.49 -5.57
C ASP A 227 -15.59 12.77 -5.25
N LYS A 228 -16.69 13.28 -5.85
CA LYS A 228 -18.05 12.73 -5.69
C LYS A 228 -18.23 11.29 -6.18
N GLU A 229 -17.35 10.80 -7.06
CA GLU A 229 -17.34 9.41 -7.54
C GLU A 229 -16.45 8.52 -6.68
N GLY A 230 -15.79 9.08 -5.66
CA GLY A 230 -14.94 8.37 -4.72
C GLY A 230 -13.50 8.19 -5.18
N VAL A 231 -13.08 8.87 -6.25
CA VAL A 231 -11.70 8.79 -6.79
C VAL A 231 -10.76 9.62 -5.93
N PHE A 232 -9.61 9.06 -5.55
CA PHE A 232 -8.55 9.81 -4.87
C PHE A 232 -7.88 10.79 -5.84
N ILE A 233 -7.87 12.08 -5.50
CA ILE A 233 -7.44 13.14 -6.40
C ILE A 233 -5.94 13.39 -6.34
N GLU A 234 -5.33 13.54 -7.51
CA GLU A 234 -3.90 13.60 -7.74
C GLU A 234 -3.55 14.88 -8.51
N ASN A 235 -2.90 15.81 -7.81
CA ASN A 235 -2.55 17.14 -8.29
C ASN A 235 -3.76 17.88 -8.92
N GLY A 236 -4.90 17.84 -8.22
CA GLY A 236 -6.12 18.53 -8.63
C GLY A 236 -6.99 17.81 -9.66
N GLY A 237 -6.65 16.59 -10.08
CA GLY A 237 -7.57 15.79 -10.90
C GLY A 237 -7.38 14.28 -10.79
N ARG A 238 -8.06 13.53 -11.65
CA ARG A 238 -8.07 12.07 -11.60
C ARG A 238 -6.78 11.51 -12.21
N ASP A 239 -6.35 10.36 -11.71
CA ASP A 239 -5.23 9.61 -12.29
C ASP A 239 -5.44 8.12 -12.05
N SER A 240 -5.68 7.35 -13.12
CA SER A 240 -5.98 5.91 -13.02
C SER A 240 -4.80 5.08 -12.48
N SER A 241 -3.56 5.57 -12.62
CA SER A 241 -2.41 4.89 -12.03
C SER A 241 -2.31 5.20 -10.54
N TYR A 242 -2.48 6.45 -10.12
CA TYR A 242 -2.28 6.81 -8.70
C TYR A 242 -3.51 6.55 -7.82
N ASN A 243 -4.72 6.56 -8.36
CA ASN A 243 -5.90 6.06 -7.65
C ASN A 243 -5.69 4.60 -7.22
N VAL A 244 -5.10 3.75 -8.09
CA VAL A 244 -4.83 2.35 -7.75
C VAL A 244 -3.73 2.20 -6.69
N VAL A 245 -2.78 3.13 -6.62
CA VAL A 245 -1.76 3.17 -5.57
C VAL A 245 -2.39 3.46 -4.20
N SER A 246 -3.32 4.42 -4.16
CA SER A 246 -4.12 4.75 -2.98
C SER A 246 -4.95 3.56 -2.50
N ILE A 247 -5.62 2.86 -3.43
CA ILE A 247 -6.33 1.60 -3.16
C ILE A 247 -5.37 0.56 -2.58
N LEU A 248 -4.27 0.25 -3.26
CA LEU A 248 -3.32 -0.79 -2.84
C LEU A 248 -2.80 -0.56 -1.42
N PHE A 249 -2.26 0.62 -1.16
CA PHE A 249 -1.58 0.88 0.11
C PHE A 249 -2.54 1.06 1.27
N GLY A 250 -3.72 1.64 1.03
CA GLY A 250 -4.77 1.71 2.04
C GLY A 250 -5.34 0.33 2.37
N SER A 251 -5.64 -0.51 1.36
CA SER A 251 -6.08 -1.90 1.58
C SER A 251 -5.03 -2.75 2.29
N THR A 252 -3.75 -2.57 1.95
CA THR A 252 -2.66 -3.25 2.65
C THR A 252 -2.59 -2.83 4.12
N LEU A 253 -2.71 -1.53 4.40
CA LEU A 253 -2.72 -1.02 5.76
C LEU A 253 -3.94 -1.53 6.55
N ALA A 254 -5.12 -1.60 5.93
CA ALA A 254 -6.37 -2.06 6.55
C ALA A 254 -6.32 -3.52 7.03
N LEU A 255 -5.41 -4.35 6.50
CA LEU A 255 -5.16 -5.70 7.00
C LEU A 255 -4.48 -5.72 8.39
N HIS A 256 -3.82 -4.63 8.78
CA HIS A 256 -3.02 -4.55 10.01
C HIS A 256 -3.51 -3.51 11.01
N VAL A 257 -4.20 -2.48 10.53
CA VAL A 257 -4.79 -1.41 11.35
C VAL A 257 -6.26 -1.31 10.99
N ALA A 258 -7.14 -1.35 11.98
CA ALA A 258 -8.57 -1.13 11.75
C ALA A 258 -8.81 0.29 11.18
N LEU A 259 -9.39 0.33 9.98
CA LEU A 259 -9.68 1.54 9.20
C LEU A 259 -11.10 1.48 8.60
N PRO A 260 -12.16 1.36 9.41
CA PRO A 260 -13.50 1.13 8.91
C PRO A 260 -13.99 2.25 7.96
N GLU A 261 -13.57 3.49 8.18
CA GLU A 261 -13.90 4.62 7.30
C GLU A 261 -13.23 4.50 5.94
N PHE A 262 -12.00 3.98 5.89
CA PHE A 262 -11.32 3.71 4.61
C PHE A 262 -11.97 2.53 3.88
N GLU A 263 -12.26 1.45 4.60
CA GLU A 263 -12.93 0.27 4.03
C GLU A 263 -14.31 0.61 3.47
N ALA A 264 -15.06 1.51 4.13
CA ALA A 264 -16.36 1.96 3.66
C ALA A 264 -16.31 2.73 2.33
N VAL A 265 -15.20 3.43 2.05
CA VAL A 265 -15.06 4.24 0.83
C VAL A 265 -14.40 3.52 -0.33
N LEU A 266 -13.71 2.42 -0.04
CA LEU A 266 -12.93 1.64 -0.99
C LEU A 266 -13.74 1.11 -2.19
N PRO A 267 -15.00 0.61 -2.04
CA PRO A 267 -15.77 0.10 -3.17
C PRO A 267 -15.98 1.11 -4.28
N ALA A 268 -16.22 2.39 -3.96
CA ALA A 268 -16.43 3.44 -4.96
C ALA A 268 -15.14 3.72 -5.76
N ALA A 269 -13.99 3.81 -5.07
CA ALA A 269 -12.70 4.01 -5.72
C ALA A 269 -12.33 2.85 -6.65
N VAL A 270 -12.63 1.61 -6.25
CA VAL A 270 -12.41 0.40 -7.07
C VAL A 270 -13.38 0.35 -8.24
N ALA A 271 -14.67 0.61 -8.02
CA ALA A 271 -15.68 0.63 -9.09
C ALA A 271 -15.27 1.59 -10.21
N TRP A 272 -14.83 2.80 -9.87
CA TRP A 272 -14.28 3.73 -10.85
C TRP A 272 -13.04 3.17 -11.55
N GLN A 273 -12.08 2.60 -10.80
CA GLN A 273 -10.87 2.00 -11.38
C GLN A 273 -11.19 0.92 -12.42
N LEU A 274 -12.20 0.09 -12.17
CA LEU A 274 -12.61 -0.97 -13.10
C LEU A 274 -13.10 -0.42 -14.45
N THR A 275 -13.73 0.77 -14.46
CA THR A 275 -14.11 1.46 -15.71
C THR A 275 -12.91 1.91 -16.55
N ARG A 276 -11.72 1.97 -15.94
CA ARG A 276 -10.47 2.36 -16.61
C ARG A 276 -9.70 1.17 -17.16
N ILE A 277 -10.19 -0.07 -16.96
CA ILE A 277 -9.57 -1.27 -17.53
C ILE A 277 -10.29 -1.61 -18.83
N LEU A 278 -9.60 -1.40 -19.96
CA LEU A 278 -10.14 -1.70 -21.28
C LEU A 278 -10.34 -3.22 -21.47
N PRO A 279 -11.18 -3.64 -22.44
CA PRO A 279 -11.33 -5.06 -22.77
C PRO A 279 -10.00 -5.76 -23.11
N THR A 280 -9.03 -5.02 -23.65
CA THR A 280 -7.68 -5.51 -23.98
C THR A 280 -6.80 -5.79 -22.77
N GLY A 281 -7.16 -5.26 -21.59
CA GLY A 281 -6.34 -5.21 -20.38
C GLY A 281 -5.47 -3.96 -20.24
N GLU A 282 -5.43 -3.10 -21.25
CA GLU A 282 -4.78 -1.79 -21.15
C GLU A 282 -5.51 -0.89 -20.15
N VAL A 283 -4.76 -0.07 -19.43
CA VAL A 283 -5.30 0.93 -18.52
C VAL A 283 -5.54 2.23 -19.28
N ASP A 284 -6.79 2.68 -19.32
CA ASP A 284 -7.18 3.94 -19.95
C ASP A 284 -6.66 5.13 -19.12
N VAL A 285 -5.84 5.96 -19.77
CA VAL A 285 -5.23 7.18 -19.20
C VAL A 285 -5.94 8.46 -19.63
N LYS A 286 -7.04 8.38 -20.39
CA LYS A 286 -7.83 9.54 -20.79
C LYS A 286 -8.30 10.32 -19.56
N GLY A 287 -7.90 11.58 -19.47
CA GLY A 287 -8.23 12.45 -18.34
C GLY A 287 -7.27 12.33 -17.15
N ASN A 288 -6.21 11.51 -17.23
CA ASN A 288 -5.17 11.50 -16.22
C ASN A 288 -4.46 12.86 -16.15
N THR A 289 -4.18 13.33 -14.93
CA THR A 289 -3.46 14.59 -14.70
C THR A 289 -1.95 14.43 -14.64
N ARG A 290 -1.42 13.23 -14.38
CA ARG A 290 0.02 13.02 -14.15
C ARG A 290 0.63 11.90 -15.01
N THR A 291 0.16 10.68 -14.85
CA THR A 291 0.79 9.47 -15.44
C THR A 291 0.24 9.11 -16.81
N GLY A 292 1.09 8.56 -17.68
CA GLY A 292 0.70 8.11 -19.02
C GLY A 292 0.40 9.23 -20.02
N VAL A 293 0.55 10.50 -19.62
CA VAL A 293 0.24 11.68 -20.43
C VAL A 293 1.43 12.66 -20.57
N GLY A 294 2.64 12.22 -20.23
CA GLY A 294 3.87 13.01 -20.39
C GLY A 294 4.06 14.16 -19.38
N LYS A 295 3.17 14.30 -18.39
CA LYS A 295 3.19 15.43 -17.43
C LYS A 295 4.06 15.20 -16.20
N GLU A 296 4.53 13.98 -15.97
CA GLU A 296 5.43 13.65 -14.88
C GLU A 296 6.62 12.85 -15.41
N ALA A 297 7.84 13.22 -15.00
CA ALA A 297 9.07 12.53 -15.38
C ALA A 297 9.67 11.74 -14.21
N ASN A 298 10.42 10.68 -14.52
CA ASN A 298 11.24 9.94 -13.56
C ASN A 298 12.56 10.68 -13.28
N ALA A 299 13.42 10.08 -12.45
CA ALA A 299 14.73 10.64 -12.08
C ALA A 299 15.68 10.87 -13.28
N PHE A 300 15.42 10.20 -14.40
CA PHE A 300 16.19 10.26 -15.64
C PHE A 300 15.55 11.17 -16.70
N GLY A 301 14.47 11.89 -16.37
CA GLY A 301 13.77 12.78 -17.30
C GLY A 301 12.81 12.08 -18.26
N THR A 302 12.65 10.75 -18.17
CA THR A 302 11.69 10.00 -18.99
C THR A 302 10.28 10.15 -18.42
N ALA A 303 9.28 10.35 -19.28
CA ALA A 303 7.89 10.38 -18.87
C ALA A 303 7.48 9.11 -18.10
N LYS A 304 6.78 9.28 -16.98
CA LYS A 304 6.21 8.19 -16.20
C LYS A 304 5.02 7.58 -16.95
N THR A 305 5.07 6.26 -17.07
CA THR A 305 3.96 5.44 -17.58
C THR A 305 3.04 5.01 -16.44
N VAL A 306 1.95 4.34 -16.78
CA VAL A 306 1.08 3.67 -15.80
C VAL A 306 1.87 2.62 -15.04
N ASN A 307 1.64 2.54 -13.73
CA ASN A 307 2.23 1.50 -12.88
C ASN A 307 1.41 0.21 -12.94
N TYR A 308 1.59 -0.57 -14.02
CA TYR A 308 0.86 -1.82 -14.24
C TYR A 308 0.99 -2.81 -13.08
N LYS A 309 2.17 -2.90 -12.44
CA LYS A 309 2.37 -3.75 -11.25
C LYS A 309 1.42 -3.39 -10.12
N GLU A 310 1.32 -2.11 -9.79
CA GLU A 310 0.43 -1.65 -8.71
C GLU A 310 -1.05 -1.81 -9.09
N VAL A 311 -1.42 -1.69 -10.38
CA VAL A 311 -2.77 -1.99 -10.86
C VAL A 311 -3.12 -3.46 -10.65
N ILE A 312 -2.25 -4.36 -11.11
CA ILE A 312 -2.47 -5.80 -10.99
C ILE A 312 -2.53 -6.20 -9.51
N PHE A 313 -1.62 -5.68 -8.68
CA PHE A 313 -1.58 -5.99 -7.26
C PHE A 313 -2.85 -5.52 -6.56
N ALA A 314 -3.26 -4.25 -6.73
CA ALA A 314 -4.41 -3.72 -6.02
C ALA A 314 -5.71 -4.46 -6.36
N LEU A 315 -5.94 -4.73 -7.65
CA LEU A 315 -7.14 -5.43 -8.09
C LEU A 315 -7.14 -6.91 -7.66
N THR A 316 -5.98 -7.57 -7.67
CA THR A 316 -5.85 -8.94 -7.14
C THR A 316 -6.13 -8.95 -5.64
N LEU A 317 -5.50 -8.04 -4.89
CA LEU A 317 -5.64 -7.93 -3.44
C LEU A 317 -7.10 -7.67 -3.04
N TYR A 318 -7.73 -6.67 -3.66
CA TYR A 318 -9.13 -6.35 -3.43
C TYR A 318 -10.05 -7.53 -3.77
N GLY A 319 -9.84 -8.15 -4.93
CA GLY A 319 -10.57 -9.32 -5.37
C GLY A 319 -10.50 -10.50 -4.40
N VAL A 320 -9.33 -10.78 -3.83
CA VAL A 320 -9.16 -11.85 -2.82
C VAL A 320 -9.83 -11.49 -1.49
N ILE A 321 -9.62 -10.28 -0.97
CA ILE A 321 -10.15 -9.84 0.34
C ILE A 321 -11.69 -9.84 0.34
N HIS A 322 -12.26 -9.23 -0.70
CA HIS A 322 -13.70 -8.97 -0.83
C HIS A 322 -14.45 -10.02 -1.66
N ARG A 323 -13.74 -11.03 -2.20
CA ARG A 323 -14.29 -12.03 -3.13
C ARG A 323 -14.93 -11.41 -4.38
N ASP A 324 -14.37 -10.29 -4.84
CA ASP A 324 -14.86 -9.55 -5.99
C ASP A 324 -14.32 -10.15 -7.30
N GLN A 325 -15.20 -10.82 -8.04
CA GLN A 325 -14.83 -11.46 -9.31
C GLN A 325 -14.54 -10.47 -10.44
N ALA A 326 -15.15 -9.28 -10.42
CA ALA A 326 -14.90 -8.27 -11.44
C ALA A 326 -13.48 -7.69 -11.29
N ALA A 327 -13.04 -7.49 -10.04
CA ALA A 327 -11.68 -7.09 -9.72
C ALA A 327 -10.66 -8.17 -10.12
N LEU A 328 -10.90 -9.44 -9.79
CA LEU A 328 -10.01 -10.55 -10.19
C LEU A 328 -9.93 -10.71 -11.71
N ALA A 329 -11.06 -10.68 -12.42
CA ALA A 329 -11.08 -10.77 -13.87
C ALA A 329 -10.36 -9.58 -14.53
N SER A 330 -10.47 -8.38 -13.94
CA SER A 330 -9.77 -7.21 -14.46
C SER A 330 -8.26 -7.27 -14.17
N ALA A 331 -7.86 -7.73 -12.98
CA ALA A 331 -6.46 -8.01 -12.67
C ALA A 331 -5.84 -9.01 -13.65
N GLU A 332 -6.58 -10.05 -14.04
CA GLU A 332 -6.15 -11.03 -15.04
C GLU A 332 -5.92 -10.39 -16.41
N ARG A 333 -6.88 -9.61 -16.91
CA ARG A 333 -6.72 -8.92 -18.21
C ARG A 333 -5.52 -7.99 -18.21
N VAL A 334 -5.34 -7.20 -17.14
CA VAL A 334 -4.21 -6.27 -17.02
C VAL A 334 -2.89 -7.02 -16.95
N PHE A 335 -2.83 -8.14 -16.22
CA PHE A 335 -1.63 -8.97 -16.15
C PHE A 335 -1.27 -9.56 -17.53
N ALA A 336 -2.24 -10.15 -18.22
CA ALA A 336 -2.03 -10.68 -19.57
C ALA A 336 -1.57 -9.60 -20.56
N TYR A 337 -2.15 -8.39 -20.51
CA TYR A 337 -1.70 -7.25 -21.31
C TYR A 337 -0.27 -6.85 -20.98
N SER A 338 0.05 -6.75 -19.69
CA SER A 338 1.34 -6.32 -19.18
C SER A 338 2.46 -7.30 -19.56
N GLU A 339 2.20 -8.62 -19.53
CA GLU A 339 3.13 -9.65 -19.99
C GLU A 339 3.40 -9.53 -21.50
N ARG A 340 2.34 -9.42 -22.33
CA ARG A 340 2.48 -9.29 -23.79
C ARG A 340 3.24 -8.03 -24.22
N THR A 341 3.21 -6.98 -23.40
CA THR A 341 3.81 -5.67 -23.73
C THR A 341 5.07 -5.35 -22.93
N GLY A 342 5.56 -6.30 -22.12
CA GLY A 342 6.75 -6.14 -21.29
C GLY A 342 6.63 -5.05 -20.21
N GLN A 343 5.41 -4.74 -19.75
CA GLN A 343 5.17 -3.73 -18.71
C GLN A 343 5.34 -4.29 -17.29
N THR A 344 5.31 -5.61 -17.11
CA THR A 344 5.59 -6.27 -15.82
C THR A 344 7.07 -6.30 -15.47
N ALA A 345 7.96 -6.13 -16.45
CA ALA A 345 9.41 -6.07 -16.22
C ALA A 345 9.91 -4.65 -15.92
N LYS A 346 9.12 -3.61 -16.28
CA LYS A 346 9.44 -2.19 -16.06
C LYS A 346 9.13 -1.76 -14.63
#